data_AF-A0A950TXD8-F1
#
_entry.id   AF-A0A950TXD8-F1
#
_cell.length_a   1.000
_cell.length_b   1.000
_cell.length_c   1.000
_cell.angle_alpha   90.00
_cell.angle_beta   90.00
_cell.angle_gamma   90.00
#
_symmetry.space_group_name_H-M   'P 1'
#
loop_
_entity.id
_entity.type
_entity.pdbx_description
1 polymer ?
#
loop_
_entity_poly.entity_id
_entity_poly.type
_entity_poly.pdbx_seq_one_letter_code
_entity_poly.pdbx_strand_id
1 'polypeptide(L)'
;LGKPNYIARIDLNTGRVIGWIDLGGISPDDVPTADHLNDPNDPKSENTLNGIAYDADKDRIFVTGKDWKHLYEIRVTGPKNQ
;
A
#
# COMPACT_ATOMS: atom_id res chain seq x y z
N LEU A 1 -11.90 9.25 -0.69
CA LEU A 1 -10.72 9.74 -1.45
C LEU A 1 -9.58 8.76 -1.18
N GLY A 2 -8.95 8.23 -2.23
CA GLY A 2 -7.98 7.14 -2.15
C GLY A 2 -8.61 5.77 -2.43
N LYS A 3 -7.89 4.92 -3.17
CA LYS A 3 -8.20 3.50 -3.26
C LYS A 3 -7.43 2.82 -2.12
N PRO A 4 -8.08 2.10 -1.19
CA PRO A 4 -7.38 1.45 -0.07
C PRO A 4 -6.38 0.43 -0.60
N ASN A 5 -5.18 0.38 0.00
CA ASN A 5 -4.07 -0.48 -0.42
C ASN A 5 -3.47 -0.17 -1.80
N TYR A 6 -3.62 1.06 -2.30
CA TYR A 6 -2.91 1.51 -3.50
C TYR A 6 -1.82 2.52 -3.19
N ILE A 7 -0.73 2.46 -3.97
CA ILE A 7 0.27 3.52 -4.04
C ILE A 7 0.02 4.34 -5.32
N ALA A 8 -0.10 5.65 -5.17
CA ALA A 8 -0.14 6.58 -6.30
C ALA A 8 1.28 6.90 -6.77
N ARG A 9 1.54 6.80 -8.07
CA ARG A 9 2.74 7.38 -8.70
C ARG A 9 2.36 8.76 -9.21
N ILE A 10 3.09 9.79 -8.78
CA ILE A 10 2.79 11.19 -9.07
C ILE A 10 3.95 11.78 -9.87
N ASP A 11 3.62 12.48 -10.95
CA ASP A 11 4.57 13.32 -11.66
C ASP A 11 4.89 14.57 -10.81
N LEU A 12 6.16 14.75 -10.46
CA LEU A 12 6.60 15.82 -9.55
C LEU A 12 6.46 17.23 -10.15
N ASN A 13 6.43 17.37 -11.48
CA ASN A 13 6.35 18.67 -12.15
C ASN A 13 4.91 19.18 -12.23
N THR A 14 3.96 18.26 -12.35
CA THR A 14 2.54 18.58 -12.62
C THR A 14 1.61 18.25 -11.46
N GLY A 15 2.04 17.42 -10.50
CA GLY A 15 1.20 16.89 -9.43
C GLY A 15 0.16 15.88 -9.91
N ARG A 16 0.18 15.47 -11.18
CA ARG A 16 -0.77 14.52 -11.75
C ARG A 16 -0.40 13.10 -11.35
N VAL A 17 -1.41 12.29 -11.03
CA VAL A 17 -1.24 10.85 -10.87
C VAL A 17 -0.98 10.23 -12.24
N ILE A 18 0.14 9.54 -12.39
CA ILE A 18 0.57 8.86 -13.62
C ILE A 18 0.39 7.35 -13.56
N GLY A 19 0.00 6.81 -12.41
CA GLY A 19 -0.28 5.39 -12.27
C GLY A 19 -0.67 5.01 -10.84
N TRP A 20 -1.25 3.83 -10.73
CA TRP A 20 -1.63 3.21 -9.47
C TRP A 20 -0.96 1.84 -9.36
N ILE A 21 -0.35 1.57 -8.22
CA ILE A 21 0.16 0.25 -7.87
C ILE A 21 -0.84 -0.37 -6.90
N ASP A 22 -1.44 -1.49 -7.27
CA ASP A 22 -2.36 -2.25 -6.43
C ASP A 22 -1.58 -3.19 -5.52
N LEU A 23 -1.71 -3.02 -4.21
CA LEU A 23 -1.11 -3.88 -3.18
C LEU A 23 -2.17 -4.64 -2.39
N GLY A 24 -3.39 -4.76 -2.92
CA GLY A 24 -4.43 -5.59 -2.34
C GLY A 24 -3.95 -7.02 -2.09
N GLY A 25 -4.21 -7.53 -0.89
CA GLY A 25 -3.85 -8.90 -0.51
C GLY A 25 -2.39 -9.14 -0.17
N ILE A 26 -1.54 -8.10 -0.11
CA ILE A 26 -0.12 -8.28 0.25
C ILE A 26 0.08 -8.76 1.69
N SER A 27 -0.76 -8.31 2.63
CA SER A 27 -0.82 -8.82 4.01
C SER A 27 -2.28 -9.09 4.40
N PRO A 28 -2.85 -10.26 4.03
CA PRO A 28 -4.27 -10.54 4.17
C PRO A 28 -4.74 -10.60 5.64
N ASP A 29 -3.85 -10.92 6.58
CA ASP A 29 -4.18 -11.08 7.99
C ASP A 29 -4.06 -9.79 8.82
N ASP A 30 -3.34 -8.80 8.26
CA ASP A 30 -3.02 -7.56 8.96
C ASP A 30 -3.87 -6.37 8.51
N VAL A 31 -4.43 -6.39 7.30
CA VAL A 31 -5.33 -5.31 6.84
C VAL A 31 -6.75 -5.42 7.42
N PRO A 32 -7.45 -4.29 7.66
CA PRO A 32 -8.83 -4.29 8.11
C PRO A 32 -9.74 -4.99 7.09
N THR A 33 -10.62 -5.85 7.59
CA THR A 33 -11.75 -6.40 6.86
C THR A 33 -12.91 -5.41 6.90
N ALA A 34 -13.97 -5.66 6.14
CA ALA A 34 -15.18 -4.83 6.21
C ALA A 34 -15.76 -4.79 7.64
N ASP A 35 -15.71 -5.90 8.38
CA ASP A 35 -16.20 -5.99 9.75
C ASP A 35 -15.35 -5.14 10.70
N HIS A 36 -14.02 -5.20 10.58
CA HIS A 36 -13.11 -4.34 11.36
C HIS A 36 -13.38 -2.84 11.10
N LEU A 37 -13.77 -2.47 9.89
CA LEU A 37 -14.08 -1.08 9.55
C LEU A 37 -15.44 -0.60 10.05
N ASN A 38 -16.36 -1.52 10.38
CA ASN A 38 -17.69 -1.17 10.89
C ASN A 38 -17.68 -0.87 12.40
N ASP A 39 -16.63 -1.26 13.13
CA ASP A 39 -16.41 -0.90 14.53
C ASP A 39 -15.18 0.02 14.67
N PRO A 40 -15.37 1.33 14.89
CA PRO A 40 -14.26 2.27 15.05
C PRO A 40 -13.42 2.03 16.31
N ASN A 41 -13.87 1.18 17.25
CA ASN A 41 -13.09 0.79 18.42
C ASN A 41 -12.29 -0.50 18.20
N ASP A 42 -12.46 -1.19 17.06
CA ASP A 42 -11.65 -2.35 16.72
C ASP A 42 -10.20 -1.89 16.51
N PRO A 43 -9.20 -2.44 17.22
CA PRO A 43 -7.81 -2.05 17.07
C PRO A 43 -7.28 -2.25 15.63
N LYS A 44 -7.84 -3.21 14.88
CA LYS A 44 -7.47 -3.46 13.48
C LYS A 44 -8.07 -2.48 12.50
N SER A 45 -9.07 -1.68 12.88
CA SER A 45 -9.70 -0.69 11.98
C SER A 45 -8.68 0.28 11.38
N GLU A 46 -7.56 0.50 12.07
CA GLU A 46 -6.48 1.41 11.67
C GLU A 46 -5.28 0.72 10.99
N ASN A 47 -5.26 -0.61 10.81
CA ASN A 47 -4.10 -1.38 10.31
C ASN A 47 -3.87 -1.25 8.79
N THR A 48 -3.79 -0.01 8.33
CA THR A 48 -3.68 0.38 6.91
C THR A 48 -2.24 0.37 6.41
N LEU A 49 -2.08 0.26 5.08
CA LEU A 49 -0.81 0.52 4.41
C LEU A 49 -0.34 1.96 4.71
N ASN A 50 0.92 2.12 5.13
CA ASN A 50 1.43 3.43 5.54
C ASN A 50 2.94 3.61 5.28
N GLY A 51 3.75 2.55 5.45
CA GLY A 51 5.19 2.64 5.25
C GLY A 51 5.61 2.32 3.82
N ILE A 52 6.38 3.22 3.18
CA ILE A 52 7.02 3.01 1.88
C ILE A 52 8.47 3.49 1.97
N ALA A 53 9.42 2.66 1.55
CA ALA A 53 10.83 3.03 1.44
C ALA A 53 11.42 2.57 0.10
N TYR A 54 12.30 3.39 -0.47
CA TYR A 54 13.06 3.05 -1.68
C TYR A 54 14.55 3.03 -1.36
N ASP A 55 15.19 1.90 -1.65
CA ASP A 55 16.64 1.70 -1.61
C ASP A 55 17.18 1.86 -3.04
N ALA A 56 17.74 3.05 -3.32
CA ALA A 56 18.24 3.40 -4.65
C ALA A 56 19.50 2.63 -5.04
N ASP A 57 20.33 2.21 -4.07
CA ASP A 57 21.61 1.54 -4.35
C ASP A 57 21.39 0.13 -4.91
N LYS A 58 20.31 -0.53 -4.48
CA LYS A 58 19.96 -1.90 -4.90
C LYS A 58 18.67 -1.99 -5.71
N ASP A 59 18.04 -0.87 -5.99
CA ASP A 59 16.74 -0.76 -6.68
C ASP A 59 15.64 -1.62 -6.02
N ARG A 60 15.43 -1.41 -4.72
CA ARG A 60 14.44 -2.18 -3.93
C ARG A 60 13.39 -1.25 -3.33
N ILE A 61 12.13 -1.70 -3.37
CA ILE A 61 11.01 -0.99 -2.73
C ILE A 61 10.51 -1.85 -1.58
N PHE A 62 10.37 -1.25 -0.41
CA PHE A 62 9.80 -1.89 0.77
C PHE A 62 8.48 -1.23 1.14
N VAL A 63 7.51 -2.07 1.51
CA VAL A 63 6.18 -1.63 1.96
C VAL A 63 5.78 -2.34 3.24
N THR A 64 5.04 -1.62 4.09
CA THR A 64 4.44 -2.14 5.32
C THR A 64 3.24 -1.29 5.73
N GLY A 65 2.61 -1.62 6.85
CA GLY A 65 1.45 -0.92 7.39
C GLY A 65 1.54 -0.73 8.90
N LYS A 66 0.53 -0.04 9.43
CA LYS A 66 0.36 0.10 10.88
C LYS A 66 0.08 -1.28 11.48
N ASP A 67 0.90 -1.68 12.46
CA ASP A 67 0.80 -2.95 13.19
C ASP A 67 0.79 -4.22 12.29
N TRP A 68 1.45 -4.15 11.13
CA TRP A 68 1.65 -5.34 10.29
C TRP A 68 2.77 -6.22 10.88
N LYS A 69 2.61 -7.54 10.81
CA LYS A 69 3.62 -8.50 11.30
C LYS A 69 4.89 -8.50 10.44
N HIS A 70 4.78 -8.02 9.21
CA HIS A 70 5.80 -8.16 8.19
C HIS A 70 6.06 -6.85 7.43
N LEU A 71 7.29 -6.78 6.91
CA LEU A 71 7.74 -5.82 5.92
C LEU A 71 8.02 -6.59 4.64
N TYR A 72 7.55 -6.08 3.51
CA TYR A 72 7.62 -6.75 2.22
C TYR A 72 8.53 -5.97 1.27
N GLU A 73 9.48 -6.66 0.65
CA GLU A 73 10.14 -6.17 -0.57
C GLU A 73 9.21 -6.45 -1.77
N ILE A 74 8.96 -5.45 -2.60
CA ILE A 74 8.11 -5.58 -3.79
C ILE A 74 8.86 -5.19 -5.06
N ARG A 75 8.41 -5.75 -6.19
CA ARG A 75 8.82 -5.31 -7.52
C ARG A 75 7.58 -4.87 -8.31
N VAL A 76 7.61 -3.63 -8.79
CA VAL A 76 6.54 -3.08 -9.61
C VAL A 76 6.68 -3.66 -11.03
N THR A 77 5.64 -4.35 -11.48
CA THR A 77 5.58 -4.85 -12.86
C THR A 77 5.09 -3.77 -13.81
N GLY A 78 5.24 -3.99 -15.12
CA GLY A 78 4.60 -3.18 -16.13
C GLY A 78 3.07 -3.11 -15.94
N PRO A 79 2.41 -2.13 -16.60
CA PRO A 79 0.95 -2.03 -16.55
C PRO A 79 0.32 -3.35 -16.97
N LYS A 80 -0.74 -3.77 -16.26
CA LYS A 80 -1.57 -4.87 -16.73
C LYS A 80 -2.22 -4.43 -18.05
N ASN A 81 -2.12 -5.26 -19.09
CA ASN A 81 -2.94 -5.08 -20.29
C ASN A 81 -4.39 -5.11 -19.83
N GLN A 82 -5.13 -4.03 -20.11
CA GLN A 82 -6.57 -3.93 -19.80
C GLN A 82 -7.38 -4.85 -20.71
#